data_AF-M1CJU4-F1
#
_entry.id   AF-M1CJU4-F1
#
_cell.length_a   1.000
_cell.length_b   1.000
_cell.length_c   1.000
_cell.angle_alpha   90.00
_cell.angle_beta   90.00
_cell.angle_gamma   90.00
#
_symmetry.space_group_name_H-M   'P 1'
#
loop_
_entity.id
_entity.type
_entity.pdbx_description
1 polymer ?
#
loop_
_entity_poly.entity_id
_entity_poly.type
_entity_poly.pdbx_seq_one_letter_code
_entity_poly.pdbx_strand_id
1 'polypeptide(L)'
;MSALCEANGANVLEVSYVVGKDSMIRPKFLNASVGFGDSCFQKDILNLVYICECNGLPEVAEYWKHVIKINDYQKIRFVNRVVASMFNTVSGKKVAILGFAFKKDTGDTRETPKIDGCKGLLGDKAKLSIYDPQVNEDQIQRDLAMKKFDWAHPLHLQPMSPTGVKQVSVVWDAYTATKDAQ
;
A
#
# COMPACT_ATOMS: atom_id res chain seq x y z
N MET A 1 -16.65 2.80 -4.00
CA MET A 1 -17.23 4.16 -4.11
C MET A 1 -16.20 5.21 -4.54
N SER A 2 -15.02 5.30 -3.90
CA SER A 2 -13.95 6.25 -4.28
C SER A 2 -13.64 6.28 -5.79
N ALA A 3 -13.42 5.12 -6.40
CA ALA A 3 -13.11 5.02 -7.83
C ALA A 3 -14.23 5.58 -8.72
N LEU A 4 -15.49 5.42 -8.31
CA LEU A 4 -16.66 5.96 -9.02
C LEU A 4 -16.77 7.48 -8.84
N CYS A 5 -16.50 7.98 -7.63
CA CYS A 5 -16.47 9.42 -7.35
C CYS A 5 -15.45 10.12 -8.24
N GLU A 6 -14.24 9.55 -8.33
CA GLU A 6 -13.16 10.07 -9.18
C GLU A 6 -13.53 10.08 -10.67
N ALA A 7 -14.27 9.09 -11.15
CA ALA A 7 -14.71 9.03 -12.55
C ALA A 7 -15.79 10.05 -12.92
N ASN A 8 -16.55 10.55 -11.94
CA ASN A 8 -17.69 11.45 -12.15
C ASN A 8 -17.48 12.86 -11.56
N GLY A 9 -16.30 13.16 -11.02
CA GLY A 9 -16.00 14.44 -10.38
C GLY A 9 -16.65 14.65 -9.00
N ALA A 10 -17.16 13.59 -8.37
CA ALA A 10 -17.73 13.66 -7.03
C ALA A 10 -16.65 13.52 -5.94
N ASN A 11 -16.95 13.99 -4.73
CA ASN A 11 -16.06 13.90 -3.58
C ASN A 11 -16.45 12.73 -2.65
N VAL A 12 -15.56 11.74 -2.51
CA VAL A 12 -15.82 10.56 -1.67
C VAL A 12 -16.00 10.93 -0.19
N LEU A 13 -15.39 12.01 0.29
CA LEU A 13 -15.53 12.43 1.70
C LEU A 13 -16.93 12.97 1.99
N GLU A 14 -17.54 13.67 1.03
CA GLU A 14 -18.92 14.13 1.14
C GLU A 14 -19.89 12.95 1.10
N VAL A 15 -19.67 11.99 0.20
CA VAL A 15 -20.47 10.76 0.12
C VAL A 15 -20.37 9.98 1.44
N SER A 16 -19.17 9.75 1.97
CA SER A 16 -18.96 9.08 3.26
C SER A 16 -19.61 9.83 4.42
N TYR A 17 -19.57 11.17 4.42
CA TYR A 17 -20.24 11.99 5.43
C TYR A 17 -21.76 11.81 5.40
N VAL A 18 -22.38 11.90 4.22
CA VAL A 18 -23.82 11.75 4.06
C VAL A 18 -24.28 10.33 4.43
N VAL A 19 -23.59 9.30 3.94
CA VAL A 19 -23.88 7.90 4.27
C VAL A 19 -23.72 7.65 5.78
N GLY A 20 -22.69 8.22 6.40
CA GLY A 20 -22.43 8.08 7.83
C GLY A 20 -23.43 8.79 8.74
N LYS A 21 -24.32 9.64 8.20
CA LYS A 21 -25.44 10.24 8.96
C LYS A 21 -26.56 9.26 9.22
N ASP A 22 -26.67 8.20 8.40
CA ASP A 22 -27.60 7.12 8.66
C ASP A 22 -27.17 6.36 9.93
N SER A 23 -28.09 6.26 10.89
CA SER A 23 -27.84 5.63 12.19
C SER A 23 -27.63 4.12 12.11
N MET A 24 -28.11 3.46 11.04
CA MET A 24 -27.87 2.04 10.76
C MET A 24 -26.43 1.78 10.31
N ILE A 25 -25.81 2.75 9.63
CA ILE A 25 -24.46 2.60 9.07
C ILE A 25 -23.41 3.17 10.03
N ARG A 26 -23.64 4.39 10.54
CA ARG A 26 -22.72 5.17 11.41
C ARG A 26 -21.42 5.60 10.69
N PRO A 27 -20.71 6.64 11.18
CA PRO A 27 -19.62 7.25 10.41
C PRO A 27 -18.26 6.54 10.54
N LYS A 28 -18.14 5.50 11.38
CA LYS A 28 -16.84 4.85 11.62
C LYS A 28 -16.48 3.92 10.45
N PHE A 29 -15.18 3.83 10.14
CA PHE A 29 -14.64 3.00 9.04
C PHE A 29 -15.16 3.35 7.63
N LEU A 30 -15.74 4.54 7.44
CA LEU A 30 -16.19 5.03 6.12
C LEU A 30 -15.15 5.88 5.37
N ASN A 31 -13.96 6.09 5.93
CA ASN A 31 -12.92 6.88 5.29
C ASN A 31 -12.24 6.06 4.19
N ALA A 32 -12.34 6.54 2.94
CA ALA A 32 -11.63 5.96 1.82
C ALA A 32 -10.11 6.11 1.99
N SER A 33 -9.35 5.08 1.63
CA SER A 33 -7.89 5.08 1.67
C SER A 33 -7.31 4.39 0.42
N VAL A 34 -5.99 4.29 0.36
CA VAL A 34 -5.26 3.49 -0.66
C VAL A 34 -5.53 1.99 -0.52
N GLY A 35 -6.09 1.57 0.61
CA GLY A 35 -6.36 0.20 0.98
C GLY A 35 -6.10 0.00 2.48
N PHE A 36 -6.67 -1.05 3.07
CA PHE A 36 -6.24 -1.49 4.39
C PHE A 36 -4.95 -2.30 4.26
N GLY A 37 -4.05 -2.11 5.23
CA GLY A 37 -2.73 -2.75 5.29
C GLY A 37 -2.47 -3.50 6.60
N ASP A 38 -3.51 -3.72 7.42
CA ASP A 38 -3.35 -4.53 8.62
C ASP A 38 -3.36 -6.01 8.23
N SER A 39 -2.23 -6.68 8.45
CA SER A 39 -2.04 -8.11 8.15
C SER A 39 -3.03 -8.98 8.91
N CYS A 40 -3.49 -8.55 10.09
CA CYS A 40 -4.53 -9.24 10.85
C CYS A 40 -5.86 -9.26 10.08
N PHE A 41 -6.29 -8.12 9.54
CA PHE A 41 -7.60 -8.02 8.90
C PHE A 41 -7.67 -8.85 7.61
N GLN A 42 -6.62 -8.79 6.79
CA GLN A 42 -6.55 -9.61 5.58
C GLN A 42 -6.49 -11.11 5.91
N LYS A 43 -5.68 -11.50 6.91
CA LYS A 43 -5.56 -12.88 7.36
C LYS A 43 -6.88 -13.44 7.88
N ASP A 44 -7.62 -12.66 8.67
CA ASP A 44 -8.90 -13.09 9.22
C ASP A 44 -9.95 -13.32 8.13
N ILE A 45 -10.01 -12.45 7.12
CA ILE A 45 -10.91 -12.65 5.96
C ILE A 45 -10.52 -13.90 5.15
N LEU A 46 -9.22 -14.11 4.90
CA LEU A 46 -8.77 -15.30 4.16
C LEU A 46 -9.04 -16.60 4.92
N ASN A 47 -8.87 -16.61 6.24
CA ASN A 47 -9.26 -17.75 7.08
C ASN A 47 -10.76 -18.00 7.02
N LEU A 48 -11.59 -16.95 7.04
CA LEU A 48 -13.03 -17.07 6.90
C LEU A 48 -13.43 -17.68 5.54
N VAL A 49 -12.82 -17.20 4.46
CA VAL A 49 -13.00 -17.75 3.11
C VAL A 49 -12.68 -19.24 3.09
N TYR A 50 -11.53 -19.63 3.64
CA TYR A 50 -11.11 -21.03 3.73
C TYR A 50 -12.11 -21.90 4.51
N ILE A 51 -12.58 -21.42 5.67
CA ILE A 51 -13.59 -22.13 6.47
C ILE A 51 -14.89 -22.31 5.66
N CYS A 52 -15.35 -21.29 4.94
CA CYS A 52 -16.53 -21.40 4.08
C CYS A 52 -16.34 -22.44 2.97
N GLU A 53 -15.19 -22.45 2.30
CA GLU A 53 -14.87 -23.45 1.27
C GLU A 53 -14.86 -24.87 1.83
N CYS A 54 -14.24 -25.09 2.99
CA CYS A 54 -14.21 -26.40 3.66
C CYS A 54 -15.59 -26.91 4.08
N ASN A 55 -16.55 -26.00 4.32
CA ASN A 55 -17.93 -26.34 4.67
C ASN A 55 -18.86 -26.43 3.45
N GLY A 56 -18.32 -26.34 2.22
CA GLY A 56 -19.11 -26.42 1.00
C GLY A 56 -20.02 -25.19 0.78
N LEU A 57 -19.60 -24.01 1.24
CA LEU A 57 -20.32 -22.73 1.10
C LEU A 57 -19.60 -21.78 0.12
N PRO A 58 -19.53 -22.11 -1.18
CA PRO A 58 -18.74 -21.34 -2.14
C PRO A 58 -19.27 -19.92 -2.38
N GLU A 59 -20.59 -19.71 -2.29
CA GLU A 59 -21.19 -18.38 -2.47
C GLU A 59 -20.79 -17.42 -1.35
N VAL A 60 -20.73 -17.92 -0.11
CA VAL A 60 -20.30 -17.15 1.06
C VAL A 60 -18.81 -16.85 1.00
N ALA A 61 -18.01 -17.85 0.60
CA ALA A 61 -16.58 -17.68 0.38
C ALA A 61 -16.30 -16.58 -0.66
N GLU A 62 -16.99 -16.62 -1.80
CA GLU A 62 -16.79 -15.65 -2.89
C GLU A 62 -17.21 -14.23 -2.48
N TYR A 63 -18.26 -14.08 -1.69
CA TYR A 63 -18.66 -12.78 -1.12
C TYR A 63 -17.52 -12.15 -0.31
N TRP A 64 -16.92 -12.89 0.62
CA TRP A 64 -15.82 -12.38 1.45
C TRP A 64 -14.54 -12.18 0.65
N LYS A 65 -14.26 -13.03 -0.33
CA LYS A 65 -13.10 -12.90 -1.22
C LYS A 65 -13.12 -11.59 -2.02
N HIS A 66 -14.30 -11.06 -2.36
CA HIS A 66 -14.42 -9.76 -3.02
C HIS A 66 -13.89 -8.59 -2.18
N VAL A 67 -13.93 -8.69 -0.85
CA VAL A 67 -13.36 -7.67 0.04
C VAL A 67 -11.83 -7.56 -0.16
N ILE A 68 -11.15 -8.70 -0.35
CA ILE A 68 -9.72 -8.70 -0.67
C ILE A 68 -9.48 -8.19 -2.09
N LYS A 69 -10.24 -8.70 -3.08
CA LYS A 69 -10.12 -8.28 -4.48
C LYS A 69 -10.25 -6.77 -4.66
N ILE A 70 -11.22 -6.14 -3.99
CA ILE A 70 -11.43 -4.69 -4.10
C ILE A 70 -10.33 -3.88 -3.39
N ASN A 71 -9.76 -4.41 -2.30
CA ASN A 71 -8.63 -3.80 -1.62
C ASN A 71 -7.37 -3.80 -2.50
N ASP A 72 -7.07 -4.94 -3.14
CA ASP A 72 -5.93 -5.06 -4.04
C ASP A 72 -6.11 -4.21 -5.29
N TYR A 73 -7.32 -4.16 -5.85
CA TYR A 73 -7.67 -3.23 -6.92
C TYR A 73 -7.37 -1.77 -6.53
N GLN A 74 -7.76 -1.35 -5.32
CA GLN A 74 -7.56 0.02 -4.86
C GLN A 74 -6.07 0.37 -4.72
N LYS A 75 -5.26 -0.55 -4.18
CA LYS A 75 -3.80 -0.39 -4.09
C LYS A 75 -3.17 -0.21 -5.47
N ILE A 76 -3.51 -1.09 -6.41
CA ILE A 76 -2.99 -1.06 -7.79
C ILE A 76 -3.44 0.22 -8.52
N ARG A 77 -4.73 0.58 -8.41
CA ARG A 77 -5.30 1.80 -9.00
C ARG A 77 -4.54 3.03 -8.54
N PHE A 78 -4.25 3.13 -7.24
CA PHE A 78 -3.52 4.26 -6.69
C PHE A 78 -2.10 4.36 -7.27
N VAL A 79 -1.35 3.26 -7.29
CA VAL A 79 0.01 3.20 -7.86
C VAL A 79 -0.01 3.62 -9.33
N ASN A 80 -0.92 3.07 -10.13
CA ASN A 80 -1.03 3.40 -11.56
C ASN A 80 -1.34 4.88 -11.78
N ARG A 81 -2.15 5.51 -10.94
CA ARG A 81 -2.44 6.95 -11.02
C ARG A 81 -1.21 7.80 -10.71
N VAL A 82 -0.43 7.43 -9.71
CA VAL A 82 0.83 8.12 -9.39
C VAL A 82 1.77 8.04 -10.59
N VAL A 83 1.98 6.85 -11.16
CA VAL A 83 2.82 6.66 -12.36
C VAL A 83 2.31 7.46 -13.55
N ALA A 84 0.99 7.44 -13.81
CA ALA A 84 0.39 8.21 -14.90
C ALA A 84 0.59 9.72 -14.73
N SER A 85 0.51 10.23 -13.50
CA SER A 85 0.76 11.65 -13.22
C SER A 85 2.21 12.09 -13.46
N MET A 86 3.14 11.13 -13.54
CA MET A 86 4.56 11.38 -13.79
C MET A 86 4.94 11.30 -15.29
N PHE A 87 4.00 11.60 -16.19
CA PHE A 87 4.18 11.53 -17.65
C PHE A 87 4.56 10.13 -18.18
N ASN A 88 4.09 9.07 -17.51
CA ASN A 88 4.38 7.66 -17.84
C ASN A 88 5.89 7.31 -17.84
N THR A 89 6.76 8.14 -17.28
CA THR A 89 8.16 7.80 -17.05
C THR A 89 8.69 8.44 -15.78
N VAL A 90 9.22 7.58 -14.91
CA VAL A 90 9.87 7.98 -13.65
C VAL A 90 11.38 7.74 -13.68
N SER A 91 11.91 7.26 -14.80
CA SER A 91 13.34 6.94 -14.97
C SER A 91 14.20 8.18 -14.75
N GLY A 92 15.10 8.11 -13.77
CA GLY A 92 16.03 9.18 -13.42
C GLY A 92 15.43 10.34 -12.62
N LYS A 93 14.10 10.39 -12.45
CA LYS A 93 13.41 11.41 -11.64
C LYS A 93 13.58 11.14 -10.15
N LYS A 94 13.63 12.21 -9.36
CA LYS A 94 13.60 12.12 -7.90
C LYS A 94 12.13 12.07 -7.43
N VAL A 95 11.76 11.02 -6.70
CA VAL A 95 10.41 10.83 -6.14
C VAL A 95 10.51 10.83 -4.62
N ALA A 96 9.80 11.74 -3.98
CA ALA A 96 9.73 11.82 -2.52
C ALA A 96 8.67 10.85 -1.98
N ILE A 97 9.05 10.03 -0.99
CA ILE A 97 8.14 9.14 -0.27
C ILE A 97 8.02 9.63 1.16
N LEU A 98 6.83 10.12 1.51
CA LEU A 98 6.52 10.64 2.84
C LEU A 98 5.79 9.58 3.66
N GLY A 99 6.49 9.05 4.64
CA GLY A 99 6.14 7.89 5.46
C GLY A 99 6.43 6.58 4.74
N PHE A 100 6.90 5.60 5.49
CA PHE A 100 7.23 4.23 5.08
C PHE A 100 6.46 3.19 5.91
N ALA A 101 6.17 3.48 7.18
CA ALA A 101 5.35 2.63 8.04
C ALA A 101 3.94 2.40 7.48
N PHE A 102 3.31 1.30 7.92
CA PHE A 102 1.98 0.91 7.45
C PHE A 102 0.86 1.85 7.94
N LYS A 103 1.04 2.48 9.11
CA LYS A 103 0.13 3.48 9.69
C LYS A 103 0.91 4.56 10.43
N LYS A 104 0.21 5.61 10.88
CA LYS A 104 0.79 6.64 11.75
C LYS A 104 1.24 6.06 13.10
N ASP A 105 2.23 6.70 13.72
CA ASP A 105 2.68 6.44 15.09
C ASP A 105 3.22 5.01 15.34
N THR A 106 3.79 4.38 14.30
CA THR A 106 4.45 3.07 14.43
C THR A 106 5.63 2.96 13.48
N GLY A 107 6.67 2.20 13.86
CA GLY A 107 7.78 1.81 13.00
C GLY A 107 7.57 0.48 12.28
N ASP A 108 6.37 -0.11 12.37
CA ASP A 108 6.06 -1.39 11.72
C ASP A 108 5.89 -1.20 10.20
N THR A 109 6.72 -1.91 9.46
CA THR A 109 6.78 -1.89 7.99
C THR A 109 6.23 -3.16 7.36
N ARG A 110 5.82 -4.15 8.15
CA ARG A 110 5.28 -5.41 7.64
C ARG A 110 4.04 -5.14 6.79
N GLU A 111 4.03 -5.71 5.59
CA GLU A 111 2.94 -5.59 4.60
C GLU A 111 2.55 -4.15 4.21
N THR A 112 3.42 -3.15 4.43
CA THR A 112 3.11 -1.78 4.01
C THR A 112 2.96 -1.73 2.49
N PRO A 113 1.83 -1.22 1.95
CA PRO A 113 1.63 -1.09 0.50
C PRO A 113 2.67 -0.17 -0.15
N LYS A 114 3.37 0.62 0.66
CA LYS A 114 4.44 1.52 0.24
C LYS A 114 5.67 0.79 -0.27
N ILE A 115 5.99 -0.41 0.23
CA ILE A 115 7.12 -1.22 -0.25
C ILE A 115 6.89 -1.61 -1.71
N ASP A 116 5.69 -2.10 -2.05
CA ASP A 116 5.35 -2.50 -3.42
C ASP A 116 5.43 -1.30 -4.38
N GLY A 117 4.91 -0.14 -3.96
CA GLY A 117 5.02 1.11 -4.73
C GLY A 117 6.47 1.55 -4.95
N CYS A 118 7.30 1.53 -3.88
CA CYS A 118 8.72 1.88 -3.98
C CYS A 118 9.47 0.91 -4.91
N LYS A 119 9.20 -0.39 -4.82
CA LYS A 119 9.83 -1.40 -5.71
C LYS A 119 9.43 -1.20 -7.17
N GLY A 120 8.18 -0.86 -7.45
CA GLY A 120 7.74 -0.49 -8.79
C GLY A 120 8.52 0.71 -9.34
N LEU A 121 8.58 1.80 -8.57
CA LEU A 121 9.33 3.00 -8.95
C LEU A 121 10.82 2.73 -9.18
N LEU A 122 11.44 1.90 -8.34
CA LEU A 122 12.83 1.47 -8.49
C LEU A 122 13.05 0.60 -9.74
N GLY A 123 12.09 -0.29 -10.05
CA GLY A 123 12.10 -1.07 -11.29
C GLY A 123 12.12 -0.18 -12.54
N ASP A 124 11.41 0.94 -12.47
CA ASP A 124 11.38 1.98 -13.51
C ASP A 124 12.55 2.99 -13.41
N LYS A 125 13.59 2.68 -12.61
CA LYS A 125 14.82 3.48 -12.43
C LYS A 125 14.60 4.87 -11.82
N ALA A 126 13.56 5.06 -11.02
CA ALA A 126 13.38 6.27 -10.23
C ALA A 126 14.44 6.37 -9.11
N LYS A 127 14.73 7.60 -8.68
CA LYS A 127 15.54 7.88 -7.48
C LYS A 127 14.59 8.20 -6.33
N LEU A 128 14.55 7.38 -5.29
CA LEU A 128 13.64 7.57 -4.16
C LEU A 128 14.29 8.36 -3.05
N SER A 129 13.55 9.34 -2.52
CA SER A 129 13.92 10.08 -1.31
C SER A 129 12.88 9.84 -0.23
N ILE A 130 13.20 9.02 0.77
CA ILE A 130 12.23 8.49 1.74
C ILE A 130 12.42 9.20 3.08
N TYR A 131 11.32 9.65 3.67
CA TYR A 131 11.28 10.17 5.04
C TYR A 131 10.19 9.45 5.83
N ASP A 132 10.53 8.84 6.96
CA ASP A 132 9.56 8.37 7.95
C ASP A 132 10.09 8.67 9.37
N PRO A 133 9.30 9.30 10.24
CA PRO A 133 9.76 9.67 11.59
C PRO A 133 9.91 8.47 12.56
N GLN A 134 9.37 7.30 12.22
CA GLN A 134 9.29 6.11 13.08
C GLN A 134 10.03 4.89 12.53
N VAL A 135 10.51 4.93 11.27
CA VAL A 135 11.21 3.80 10.63
C VAL A 135 12.67 4.16 10.34
N ASN A 136 13.59 3.32 10.80
CA ASN A 136 15.02 3.50 10.60
C ASN A 136 15.46 3.16 9.16
N GLU A 137 16.52 3.82 8.69
CA GLU A 137 17.10 3.61 7.35
C GLU A 137 17.45 2.13 7.07
N ASP A 138 18.06 1.44 8.02
CA ASP A 138 18.43 0.02 7.87
C ASP A 138 17.22 -0.88 7.62
N GLN A 139 16.06 -0.53 8.20
CA GLN A 139 14.82 -1.30 8.01
C GLN A 139 14.26 -1.05 6.60
N ILE A 140 14.24 0.22 6.17
CA ILE A 140 13.82 0.62 4.81
C ILE A 140 14.66 -0.09 3.75
N GLN A 141 15.99 -0.04 3.89
CA GLN A 141 16.91 -0.68 2.94
C GLN A 141 16.69 -2.20 2.89
N ARG A 142 16.51 -2.86 4.04
CA ARG A 142 16.20 -4.29 4.11
C ARG A 142 14.89 -4.64 3.41
N ASP A 143 13.81 -3.92 3.71
CA ASP A 143 12.48 -4.20 3.17
C ASP A 143 12.41 -4.01 1.64
N LEU A 144 13.17 -3.04 1.11
CA LEU A 144 13.30 -2.81 -0.32
C LEU A 144 14.20 -3.83 -1.02
N ALA A 145 15.24 -4.34 -0.34
CA ALA A 145 16.14 -5.36 -0.87
C ALA A 145 15.54 -6.79 -0.83
N MET A 146 14.65 -7.07 0.13
CA MET A 146 14.00 -8.38 0.23
C MET A 146 13.09 -8.64 -0.98
N LYS A 147 13.21 -9.81 -1.60
CA LYS A 147 12.21 -10.27 -2.56
C LYS A 147 10.89 -10.46 -1.84
N LYS A 148 9.78 -10.08 -2.49
CA LYS A 148 8.44 -10.32 -1.96
C LYS A 148 8.34 -11.82 -1.65
N PHE A 149 7.96 -12.15 -0.42
CA PHE A 149 7.67 -13.53 -0.07
C PHE A 149 6.47 -13.98 -0.90
N ASP A 150 6.72 -14.84 -1.88
CA ASP A 150 5.68 -15.35 -2.76
C ASP A 150 5.06 -16.58 -2.10
N TRP A 151 3.84 -16.42 -1.59
CA TRP A 151 3.10 -17.50 -0.92
C TRP A 151 2.81 -18.67 -1.86
N ALA A 152 2.82 -18.44 -3.18
CA ALA A 152 2.65 -19.48 -4.19
C ALA A 152 3.94 -20.29 -4.45
N HIS A 153 5.12 -19.73 -4.15
CA HIS A 153 6.42 -20.37 -4.37
C HIS A 153 7.40 -19.97 -3.26
N PRO A 154 7.38 -20.66 -2.11
CA PRO A 154 8.28 -20.35 -1.00
C PRO A 154 9.72 -20.69 -1.37
N LEU A 155 10.47 -19.70 -1.86
CA LEU A 155 11.91 -19.77 -2.01
C LEU A 155 12.57 -19.63 -0.64
N HIS A 156 13.53 -20.49 -0.33
CA HIS A 156 14.38 -20.37 0.85
C HIS A 156 15.05 -18.99 0.86
N LEU A 157 14.64 -18.13 1.80
CA LEU A 157 15.28 -16.85 2.08
C LEU A 157 16.65 -17.13 2.71
N GLN A 158 17.72 -17.12 1.92
CA GLN A 158 19.03 -16.87 2.48
C GLN A 158 19.13 -15.38 2.82
N PRO A 159 19.65 -15.00 4.00
CA PRO A 159 19.92 -13.61 4.32
C PRO A 159 20.99 -13.11 3.34
N MET A 160 20.58 -12.35 2.33
CA MET A 160 21.52 -11.60 1.51
C MET A 160 22.06 -10.44 2.35
N SER A 161 23.36 -10.19 2.25
CA SER A 161 23.97 -9.01 2.86
C SER A 161 23.26 -7.74 2.36
N PRO A 162 23.05 -6.72 3.21
CA PRO A 162 22.36 -5.50 2.82
C PRO A 162 23.26 -4.70 1.88
N THR A 163 23.23 -5.04 0.59
CA THR A 163 23.75 -4.16 -0.45
C THR A 163 22.66 -3.12 -0.66
N GLY A 164 22.85 -1.95 -0.06
CA GLY A 164 21.89 -0.85 -0.13
C GLY A 164 21.44 -0.58 -1.56
N VAL A 165 20.15 -0.29 -1.73
CA VAL A 165 19.59 0.03 -3.04
C VAL A 165 20.14 1.41 -3.41
N LYS A 166 21.14 1.48 -4.30
CA LYS A 166 21.87 2.71 -4.67
C LYS A 166 20.99 3.88 -5.11
N GLN A 167 19.74 3.63 -5.48
CA GLN A 167 18.77 4.63 -5.92
C GLN A 167 17.86 5.16 -4.80
N VAL A 168 18.07 4.75 -3.54
CA VAL A 168 17.27 5.16 -2.37
C VAL A 168 18.12 6.01 -1.43
N SER A 169 17.65 7.20 -1.10
CA SER A 169 18.18 8.04 -0.01
C SER A 169 17.15 8.18 1.09
N VAL A 170 17.48 7.79 2.33
CA VAL A 170 16.64 8.06 3.50
C VAL A 170 17.10 9.37 4.14
N VAL A 171 16.14 10.26 4.44
CA VAL A 171 16.42 11.61 4.94
C VAL A 171 15.69 11.85 6.26
N TRP A 172 16.14 12.85 7.01
CA TRP A 172 15.69 13.10 8.39
C TRP A 172 14.48 14.03 8.53
N ASP A 173 14.06 14.66 7.44
CA ASP A 173 12.94 15.57 7.43
C ASP A 173 12.19 15.57 6.08
N ALA A 174 10.90 15.91 6.14
CA ALA A 174 10.03 15.93 4.97
C ALA A 174 10.44 16.98 3.92
N TYR A 175 11.01 18.10 4.36
CA TYR A 175 11.42 19.17 3.44
C TYR A 175 12.56 18.69 2.54
N THR A 176 13.60 18.10 3.11
CA THR A 176 14.72 17.49 2.37
C THR A 176 14.26 16.36 1.45
N ALA A 177 13.23 15.59 1.86
CA ALA A 177 12.67 14.53 1.02
C ALA A 177 12.04 15.09 -0.25
N THR A 178 11.26 16.17 -0.12
CA THR A 178 10.54 16.81 -1.23
C THR A 178 11.39 17.76 -2.07
N LYS A 179 12.53 18.22 -1.55
CA LYS A 179 13.43 19.12 -2.28
C LYS A 179 13.84 18.51 -3.62
N ASP A 180 13.62 19.23 -4.72
CA ASP A 180 13.94 18.80 -6.10
C ASP A 180 13.19 17.53 -6.56
N ALA A 181 12.15 17.08 -5.85
CA ALA A 181 11.28 15.99 -6.30
C ALA A 181 10.35 16.49 -7.42
N GLN A 182 10.14 15.65 -8.43
CA GLN A 182 9.27 15.92 -9.60
C GLN A 182 7.94 15.21 -9.50
#